data_AF-A0A919MC79-F1
#
_entry.id   AF-A0A919MC79-F1
#
_cell.length_a   1.000
_cell.length_b   1.000
_cell.length_c   1.000
_cell.angle_alpha   90.00
_cell.angle_beta   90.00
_cell.angle_gamma   90.00
#
_symmetry.space_group_name_H-M   'P 1'
#
loop_
_entity.id
_entity.type
_entity.pdbx_description
1 polymer ?
#
loop_
_entity_poly.entity_id
_entity_poly.type
_entity_poly.pdbx_seq_one_letter_code
_entity_poly.pdbx_strand_id
1 'polypeptide(L)'
;MTTLETPPETTADPDRRKRRIIGMAVWAVAFALFVAFVGVPTSDPLTAFGWLWLATIAWRNYQPWRTHLLFLRDWLPVVLLLVFYNLSRGAADKLFDPHVYFMIHFDEALFGGHVPTIWLQQHLYQPGRVQWWEIVVTLVYISHFLTVPTVAVVLWLRNREMSYRFMRRWITLSLAGLVTYFLYPAAPPWYAWQHGALKEQVYRISSNGFEAIGLHSAGNTLNALQADQSNPVAAMPSLHTAYAMMAVAFFLPMVRKRWWPLLLAYPLAMTFTLVYTGEHYVADVLVGWIYVAAVFAGVGWAERRWARRTGRLSS
;
A
#
# COMPACT_ATOMS: atom_id res chain seq x y z
N MET A 1 -12.40 52.44 -17.24
CA MET A 1 -13.07 51.12 -17.23
C MET A 1 -12.38 50.26 -18.28
N THR A 2 -11.33 49.56 -17.88
CA THR A 2 -10.62 48.58 -18.71
C THR A 2 -11.27 47.23 -18.47
N THR A 3 -11.89 46.70 -19.51
CA THR A 3 -12.55 45.38 -19.52
C THR A 3 -11.52 44.30 -19.22
N LEU A 4 -11.73 43.59 -18.11
CA LEU A 4 -10.99 42.38 -17.76
C LEU A 4 -11.31 41.33 -18.83
N GLU A 5 -10.32 41.00 -19.67
CA GLU A 5 -10.39 39.82 -20.53
C GLU A 5 -10.57 38.59 -19.65
N THR A 6 -11.67 37.88 -19.85
CA THR A 6 -11.92 36.57 -19.28
C THR A 6 -10.83 35.62 -19.78
N PRO A 7 -10.14 34.87 -18.89
CA PRO A 7 -9.15 33.89 -19.34
C PRO A 7 -9.86 32.84 -20.21
N PRO A 8 -9.23 32.35 -21.29
CA PRO A 8 -9.87 31.42 -22.20
C PRO A 8 -10.26 30.15 -21.44
N GLU A 9 -11.55 29.80 -21.49
CA GLU A 9 -12.03 28.49 -21.03
C GLU A 9 -11.22 27.40 -21.76
N THR A 10 -10.48 26.61 -20.99
CA THR A 10 -9.76 25.45 -21.50
C THR A 10 -10.75 24.34 -21.84
N THR A 11 -11.51 24.53 -22.91
CA THR A 11 -12.35 23.49 -23.49
C THR A 11 -11.43 22.39 -24.01
N ALA A 12 -11.44 21.24 -23.34
CA ALA A 12 -10.67 20.10 -23.78
C ALA A 12 -11.16 19.67 -25.16
N ASP A 13 -10.30 19.79 -26.16
CA ASP A 13 -10.46 19.28 -27.53
C ASP A 13 -11.28 17.96 -27.54
N PRO A 14 -12.51 17.96 -28.11
CA PRO A 14 -13.43 16.82 -28.06
C PRO A 14 -12.81 15.51 -28.54
N ASP A 15 -11.88 15.57 -29.50
CA ASP A 15 -11.17 14.41 -30.03
C ASP A 15 -10.23 13.79 -28.99
N ARG A 16 -9.60 14.60 -28.13
CA ARG A 16 -8.76 14.09 -27.03
C ARG A 16 -9.58 13.36 -26.00
N ARG A 17 -10.76 13.88 -25.66
CA ARG A 17 -11.68 13.22 -24.71
C ARG A 17 -12.14 11.87 -25.26
N LYS A 18 -12.56 11.82 -26.53
CA LYS A 18 -12.97 10.58 -27.21
C LYS A 18 -11.84 9.55 -27.24
N ARG A 19 -10.64 9.95 -27.68
CA ARG A 19 -9.45 9.07 -27.71
C ARG A 19 -9.12 8.51 -26.32
N ARG A 20 -9.17 9.33 -25.27
CA ARG A 20 -8.92 8.89 -23.90
C ARG A 20 -9.95 7.86 -23.42
N ILE A 21 -11.23 8.09 -23.67
CA ILE A 21 -12.30 7.15 -23.27
C ILE A 21 -12.09 5.80 -23.94
N ILE A 22 -11.82 5.79 -25.25
CA ILE A 22 -11.57 4.56 -26.00
C ILE A 22 -10.32 3.85 -25.46
N GLY A 23 -9.20 4.59 -25.28
CA GLY A 23 -7.96 4.03 -24.76
C GLY A 23 -8.13 3.40 -23.38
N MET A 24 -8.82 4.08 -22.47
CA MET A 24 -9.10 3.55 -21.13
C MET A 24 -10.05 2.37 -21.14
N ALA A 25 -11.04 2.33 -22.04
CA ALA A 25 -11.93 1.18 -22.20
C ALA A 25 -11.16 -0.06 -22.67
N VAL A 26 -10.29 0.09 -23.68
CA VAL A 26 -9.41 -0.99 -24.16
C VAL A 26 -8.51 -1.49 -23.04
N TRP A 27 -7.87 -0.57 -22.31
CA TRP A 27 -7.02 -0.92 -21.18
C TRP A 27 -7.81 -1.66 -20.08
N ALA A 28 -9.02 -1.19 -19.73
CA ALA A 28 -9.84 -1.79 -18.69
C ALA A 28 -10.29 -3.22 -19.06
N VAL A 29 -10.69 -3.44 -20.32
CA VAL A 29 -11.05 -4.78 -20.81
C VAL A 29 -9.82 -5.68 -20.79
N ALA A 30 -8.67 -5.23 -21.30
CA ALA A 30 -7.44 -6.02 -21.29
C ALA A 30 -6.98 -6.37 -19.87
N PHE A 31 -7.07 -5.41 -18.94
CA PHE A 31 -6.74 -5.64 -17.53
C PHE A 31 -7.72 -6.61 -16.86
N ALA A 32 -9.02 -6.49 -17.13
CA ALA A 32 -10.03 -7.40 -16.60
C ALA A 32 -9.81 -8.84 -17.09
N LEU A 33 -9.48 -9.01 -18.38
CA LEU A 33 -9.12 -10.32 -18.93
C LEU A 33 -7.85 -10.86 -18.28
N PHE A 34 -6.81 -10.03 -18.13
CA PHE A 34 -5.59 -10.43 -17.43
C PHE A 34 -5.89 -10.90 -16.00
N VAL A 35 -6.69 -10.15 -15.24
CA VAL A 35 -7.09 -10.54 -13.89
C VAL A 35 -7.89 -11.83 -13.88
N ALA A 36 -8.76 -12.06 -14.86
CA ALA A 36 -9.57 -13.28 -14.96
C ALA A 36 -8.74 -14.53 -15.29
N PHE A 37 -7.69 -14.41 -16.11
CA PHE A 37 -6.89 -15.56 -16.59
C PHE A 37 -5.58 -15.78 -15.83
N VAL A 38 -4.96 -14.70 -15.36
CA VAL A 38 -3.64 -14.71 -14.71
C VAL A 38 -3.73 -14.39 -13.22
N GLY A 39 -4.77 -13.65 -12.82
CA GLY A 39 -4.94 -13.15 -11.46
C GLY A 39 -4.50 -11.69 -11.31
N VAL A 40 -4.70 -11.14 -10.11
CA VAL A 40 -4.33 -9.76 -9.81
C VAL A 40 -2.80 -9.63 -9.79
N PRO A 41 -2.20 -8.63 -10.49
CA PRO A 41 -0.75 -8.46 -10.51
C PRO A 41 -0.23 -7.85 -9.21
N THR A 42 -0.40 -8.56 -8.10
CA THR A 42 0.14 -8.21 -6.77
C THR A 42 1.51 -8.85 -6.52
N SER A 43 1.89 -9.83 -7.33
CA SER A 43 3.04 -10.70 -7.17
C SER A 43 4.35 -10.09 -7.63
N ASP A 44 4.33 -9.55 -8.84
CA ASP A 44 5.49 -9.04 -9.53
C ASP A 44 5.36 -7.52 -9.69
N PRO A 45 6.23 -6.73 -9.01
CA PRO A 45 6.27 -5.30 -9.19
C PRO A 45 6.37 -4.91 -10.66
N LEU A 46 7.15 -5.63 -11.47
CA LEU A 46 7.34 -5.30 -12.89
C LEU A 46 6.02 -5.41 -13.66
N THR A 47 5.27 -6.48 -13.46
CA THR A 47 3.93 -6.65 -14.05
C THR A 47 2.96 -5.56 -13.58
N ALA A 48 2.92 -5.25 -12.29
CA ALA A 48 2.07 -4.17 -11.75
C ALA A 48 2.42 -2.80 -12.38
N PHE A 49 3.71 -2.47 -12.45
CA PHE A 49 4.20 -1.25 -13.08
C PHE A 49 3.96 -1.22 -14.57
N GLY A 50 4.05 -2.36 -15.26
CA GLY A 50 3.70 -2.49 -16.67
C GLY A 50 2.25 -2.08 -16.91
N TRP A 51 1.32 -2.60 -16.10
CA TRP A 51 -0.10 -2.24 -16.20
C TRP A 51 -0.37 -0.77 -15.87
N LEU A 52 0.28 -0.21 -14.85
CA LEU A 52 0.19 1.21 -14.51
C LEU A 52 0.75 2.10 -15.62
N TRP A 53 1.89 1.71 -16.22
CA TRP A 53 2.48 2.41 -17.35
C TRP A 53 1.53 2.40 -18.56
N LEU A 54 0.97 1.24 -18.92
CA LEU A 54 -0.03 1.10 -19.96
C LEU A 54 -1.28 1.95 -19.67
N ALA A 55 -1.70 2.08 -18.41
CA ALA A 55 -2.79 2.97 -18.02
C ALA A 55 -2.44 4.45 -18.31
N THR A 56 -1.20 4.87 -18.05
CA THR A 56 -0.76 6.24 -18.39
C THR A 56 -0.71 6.49 -19.90
N ILE A 57 -0.35 5.47 -20.68
CA ILE A 57 -0.37 5.52 -22.15
C ILE A 57 -1.81 5.63 -22.64
N ALA A 58 -2.71 4.76 -22.18
CA ALA A 58 -4.14 4.80 -22.49
C ALA A 58 -4.78 6.16 -22.16
N TRP A 59 -4.45 6.74 -21.00
CA TRP A 59 -4.98 8.03 -20.56
C TRP A 59 -4.49 9.22 -21.41
N ARG A 60 -3.25 9.13 -21.93
CA ARG A 60 -2.59 10.19 -22.70
C ARG A 60 -2.19 9.73 -24.11
N ASN A 61 -3.01 8.90 -24.74
CA ASN A 61 -2.70 8.27 -26.04
C ASN A 61 -2.57 9.26 -27.22
N TYR A 62 -2.91 10.52 -27.01
CA TYR A 62 -2.71 11.62 -27.95
C TYR A 62 -1.31 12.26 -27.86
N GLN A 63 -0.50 11.89 -26.87
CA GLN A 63 0.85 12.41 -26.70
C GLN A 63 1.87 11.60 -27.54
N PRO A 64 3.02 12.20 -27.91
CA PRO A 64 4.09 11.48 -28.59
C PRO A 64 4.66 10.34 -27.73
N TRP A 65 5.13 9.28 -28.38
CA TRP A 65 5.66 8.08 -27.70
C TRP A 65 6.77 8.38 -26.69
N ARG A 66 7.64 9.37 -26.99
CA ARG A 66 8.74 9.80 -26.11
C ARG A 66 8.26 10.30 -24.74
N THR A 67 7.07 10.89 -24.68
CA THR A 67 6.48 11.37 -23.42
C THR A 67 6.16 10.22 -22.46
N HIS A 68 5.84 9.04 -23.00
CA HIS A 68 5.55 7.86 -22.19
C HIS A 68 6.81 7.25 -21.57
N LEU A 69 7.99 7.44 -22.18
CA LEU A 69 9.27 7.01 -21.60
C LEU A 69 9.64 7.76 -20.31
N LEU A 70 9.10 8.97 -20.12
CA LEU A 70 9.31 9.71 -18.87
C LEU A 70 8.80 8.94 -17.66
N PHE A 71 7.76 8.10 -17.84
CA PHE A 71 7.27 7.24 -16.77
C PHE A 71 8.38 6.30 -16.31
N LEU A 72 9.02 5.59 -17.26
CA LEU A 72 10.09 4.66 -16.95
C LEU A 72 11.24 5.35 -16.20
N ARG A 73 11.66 6.53 -16.67
CA ARG A 73 12.72 7.31 -16.00
C ARG A 73 12.34 7.71 -14.57
N ASP A 74 11.15 8.28 -14.39
CA ASP A 74 10.73 8.85 -13.12
C ASP A 74 10.40 7.77 -12.08
N TRP A 75 9.94 6.60 -12.53
CA TRP A 75 9.55 5.49 -11.67
C TRP A 75 10.65 4.45 -11.47
N LEU A 76 11.75 4.53 -12.24
CA LEU A 76 12.90 3.64 -12.10
C LEU A 76 13.36 3.49 -10.63
N PRO A 77 13.50 4.55 -9.82
CA PRO A 77 13.92 4.39 -8.43
C PRO A 77 12.95 3.56 -7.58
N VAL A 78 11.63 3.70 -7.82
CA VAL A 78 10.59 2.95 -7.11
C VAL A 78 10.61 1.49 -7.54
N VAL A 79 10.71 1.23 -8.84
CA VAL A 79 10.77 -0.13 -9.40
C VAL A 79 12.01 -0.85 -8.89
N LEU A 80 13.19 -0.23 -9.00
CA LEU A 80 14.45 -0.80 -8.51
C LEU A 80 14.38 -1.09 -7.02
N LEU A 81 13.81 -0.17 -6.23
CA LEU A 81 13.61 -0.39 -4.80
C LEU A 81 12.73 -1.62 -4.54
N LEU A 82 11.59 -1.75 -5.21
CA LEU A 82 10.67 -2.87 -4.97
C LEU A 82 11.24 -4.21 -5.46
N VAL A 83 11.96 -4.22 -6.57
CA VAL A 83 12.70 -5.40 -7.04
C VAL A 83 13.80 -5.77 -6.04
N PHE A 84 14.62 -4.81 -5.62
CA PHE A 84 15.64 -5.04 -4.59
C PHE A 84 15.02 -5.53 -3.29
N TYR A 85 13.90 -4.94 -2.87
CA TYR A 85 13.17 -5.33 -1.68
C TYR A 85 12.71 -6.79 -1.78
N ASN A 86 12.15 -7.21 -2.92
CA ASN A 86 11.71 -8.60 -3.11
C ASN A 86 12.89 -9.58 -3.13
N LEU A 87 14.01 -9.22 -3.76
CA LEU A 87 15.21 -10.06 -3.79
C LEU A 87 15.88 -10.16 -2.40
N SER A 88 15.99 -9.05 -1.69
CA SER A 88 16.64 -8.98 -0.36
C SER A 88 15.81 -9.66 0.72
N ARG A 89 14.47 -9.60 0.63
CA ARG A 89 13.56 -10.30 1.55
C ARG A 89 13.88 -11.79 1.65
N GLY A 90 13.99 -12.50 0.53
CA GLY A 90 14.25 -13.95 0.54
C GLY A 90 15.61 -14.36 1.12
N ALA A 91 16.55 -13.41 1.28
CA ALA A 91 17.85 -13.65 1.90
C ALA A 91 17.86 -13.36 3.42
N ALA A 92 16.96 -12.50 3.91
CA ALA A 92 16.93 -12.05 5.31
C ALA A 92 16.48 -13.14 6.29
N ASP A 93 15.65 -14.06 5.83
CA ASP A 93 14.85 -15.01 6.64
C ASP A 93 15.68 -16.06 7.38
N LYS A 94 17.00 -16.08 7.16
CA LYS A 94 17.92 -17.12 7.65
C LYS A 94 18.97 -16.59 8.62
N LEU A 95 18.95 -15.28 8.91
CA LEU A 95 20.07 -14.64 9.62
C LEU A 95 19.89 -14.64 11.14
N PHE A 96 18.67 -14.47 11.65
CA PHE A 96 18.39 -14.36 13.08
C PHE A 96 17.04 -14.98 13.45
N ASP A 97 16.93 -15.44 14.69
CA ASP A 97 15.65 -15.85 15.25
C ASP A 97 14.70 -14.65 15.33
N PRO A 98 13.42 -14.83 14.99
CA PRO A 98 12.47 -13.75 15.03
C PRO A 98 12.09 -13.37 16.46
N HIS A 99 11.94 -12.07 16.68
CA HIS A 99 11.35 -11.54 17.90
C HIS A 99 9.86 -11.84 17.89
N VAL A 100 9.33 -12.33 19.01
CA VAL A 100 7.92 -12.73 19.11
C VAL A 100 7.26 -12.09 20.33
N TYR A 101 7.88 -12.26 21.49
CA TYR A 101 7.27 -11.93 22.79
C TYR A 101 7.02 -10.43 23.02
N PHE A 102 7.84 -9.55 22.45
CA PHE A 102 7.65 -8.11 22.63
C PHE A 102 6.27 -7.66 22.17
N MET A 103 5.85 -8.07 20.96
CA MET A 103 4.56 -7.67 20.39
C MET A 103 3.39 -8.28 21.15
N ILE A 104 3.51 -9.55 21.57
CA ILE A 104 2.50 -10.23 22.39
C ILE A 104 2.29 -9.49 23.71
N HIS A 105 3.36 -9.28 24.48
CA HIS A 105 3.26 -8.63 25.78
C HIS A 105 2.80 -7.17 25.67
N PHE A 106 3.20 -6.47 24.60
CA PHE A 106 2.73 -5.11 24.35
C PHE A 106 1.22 -5.09 24.13
N ASP A 107 0.71 -5.97 23.26
CA ASP A 107 -0.72 -6.08 22.97
C ASP A 107 -1.49 -6.50 24.23
N GLU A 108 -1.02 -7.49 24.97
CA GLU A 108 -1.62 -7.90 26.26
C GLU A 108 -1.67 -6.74 27.25
N ALA A 109 -0.57 -6.01 27.43
CA ALA A 109 -0.55 -4.85 28.33
C ALA A 109 -1.54 -3.76 27.92
N LEU A 110 -1.68 -3.51 26.62
CA LEU A 110 -2.57 -2.48 26.09
C LEU A 110 -4.06 -2.87 26.14
N PHE A 111 -4.37 -4.16 26.02
CA PHE A 111 -5.74 -4.68 25.91
C PHE A 111 -6.16 -5.56 27.10
N GLY A 112 -5.55 -5.36 28.27
CA GLY A 112 -6.01 -5.95 29.53
C GLY A 112 -5.76 -7.45 29.65
N GLY A 113 -4.62 -7.94 29.16
CA GLY A 113 -4.21 -9.34 29.17
C GLY A 113 -4.66 -10.14 27.95
N HIS A 114 -5.20 -9.47 26.92
CA HIS A 114 -5.66 -10.12 25.70
C HIS A 114 -4.82 -9.73 24.50
N VAL A 115 -4.54 -10.71 23.64
CA VAL A 115 -4.02 -10.45 22.30
C VAL A 115 -5.21 -10.15 21.37
N PRO A 116 -5.29 -8.95 20.77
CA PRO A 116 -6.44 -8.53 19.95
C PRO A 116 -6.76 -9.48 18.80
N THR A 117 -5.76 -10.04 18.13
CA THR A 117 -5.97 -11.03 17.06
C THR A 117 -6.75 -12.25 17.56
N ILE A 118 -6.35 -12.82 18.69
CA ILE A 118 -7.03 -13.99 19.28
C ILE A 118 -8.46 -13.60 19.66
N TRP A 119 -8.62 -12.47 20.35
CA TRP A 119 -9.94 -11.99 20.76
C TRP A 119 -10.86 -11.78 19.55
N LEU A 120 -10.40 -11.09 18.51
CA LEU A 120 -11.21 -10.83 17.31
C LEU A 120 -11.60 -12.11 16.60
N GLN A 121 -10.70 -13.07 16.44
CA GLN A 121 -11.03 -14.33 15.79
C GLN A 121 -12.02 -15.15 16.62
N GLN A 122 -11.88 -15.20 17.94
CA GLN A 122 -12.85 -15.90 18.81
C GLN A 122 -14.27 -15.32 18.73
N HIS A 123 -14.41 -14.01 18.48
CA HIS A 123 -15.70 -13.34 18.47
C HIS A 123 -16.31 -13.17 17.07
N LEU A 124 -15.48 -13.07 16.02
CA LEU A 124 -15.93 -12.70 14.67
C LEU A 124 -15.65 -13.78 13.60
N TYR A 125 -14.67 -14.65 13.80
CA TYR A 125 -14.36 -15.69 12.82
C TYR A 125 -15.24 -16.93 13.05
N GLN A 126 -15.83 -17.46 11.97
CA GLN A 126 -16.68 -18.65 12.00
C GLN A 126 -16.05 -19.73 11.10
N PRO A 127 -15.37 -20.74 11.67
CA PRO A 127 -14.75 -21.79 10.88
C PRO A 127 -15.74 -22.48 9.94
N GLY A 128 -15.34 -22.68 8.68
CA GLY A 128 -16.15 -23.36 7.66
C GLY A 128 -17.25 -22.50 7.03
N ARG A 129 -17.37 -21.21 7.39
CA ARG A 129 -18.33 -20.29 6.76
C ARG A 129 -17.72 -18.91 6.54
N VAL A 130 -17.49 -18.57 5.27
CA VAL A 130 -17.04 -17.22 4.87
C VAL A 130 -18.17 -16.22 5.05
N GLN A 131 -17.92 -15.19 5.85
CA GLN A 131 -18.90 -14.15 6.16
C GLN A 131 -18.80 -12.99 5.17
N TRP A 132 -19.88 -12.22 4.98
CA TRP A 132 -19.88 -11.13 4.01
C TRP A 132 -18.83 -10.05 4.32
N TRP A 133 -18.50 -9.84 5.60
CA TRP A 133 -17.47 -8.87 5.99
C TRP A 133 -16.06 -9.37 5.66
N GLU A 134 -15.83 -10.68 5.55
CA GLU A 134 -14.53 -11.21 5.13
C GLU A 134 -14.21 -10.82 3.69
N ILE A 135 -15.22 -10.62 2.84
CA ILE A 135 -15.06 -10.01 1.51
C ILE A 135 -14.48 -8.60 1.65
N VAL A 136 -15.06 -7.78 2.54
CA VAL A 136 -14.59 -6.40 2.78
C VAL A 136 -13.17 -6.40 3.34
N VAL A 137 -12.87 -7.28 4.30
CA VAL A 137 -11.54 -7.48 4.89
C VAL A 137 -10.51 -7.83 3.80
N THR A 138 -10.80 -8.80 2.94
CA THR A 138 -9.91 -9.17 1.83
C THR A 138 -9.73 -8.02 0.83
N LEU A 139 -10.80 -7.29 0.49
CA LEU A 139 -10.70 -6.13 -0.41
C LEU A 139 -9.84 -5.01 0.17
N VAL A 140 -9.98 -4.73 1.48
CA VAL A 140 -9.14 -3.78 2.20
C VAL A 140 -7.70 -4.27 2.23
N TYR A 141 -7.45 -5.55 2.51
CA TYR A 141 -6.10 -6.12 2.49
C TYR A 141 -5.43 -5.90 1.14
N ILE A 142 -6.11 -6.22 0.04
CA ILE A 142 -5.58 -6.12 -1.33
C ILE A 142 -5.39 -4.66 -1.75
N SER A 143 -6.19 -3.72 -1.23
CA SER A 143 -6.05 -2.32 -1.60
C SER A 143 -4.65 -1.78 -1.29
N HIS A 144 -3.93 -2.37 -0.33
CA HIS A 144 -2.52 -2.09 -0.07
C HIS A 144 -1.66 -2.06 -1.35
N PHE A 145 -1.80 -3.08 -2.21
CA PHE A 145 -1.00 -3.23 -3.43
C PHE A 145 -1.34 -2.18 -4.49
N LEU A 146 -2.52 -1.56 -4.41
CA LEU A 146 -3.03 -0.67 -5.45
C LEU A 146 -3.01 0.80 -5.02
N THR A 147 -3.33 1.11 -3.75
CA THR A 147 -3.59 2.48 -3.30
C THR A 147 -2.39 3.38 -3.48
N VAL A 148 -1.22 3.01 -2.94
CA VAL A 148 -0.03 3.87 -2.99
C VAL A 148 0.50 4.05 -4.43
N PRO A 149 0.66 2.98 -5.24
CA PRO A 149 1.02 3.14 -6.64
C PRO A 149 0.02 3.99 -7.42
N THR A 150 -1.29 3.76 -7.23
CA THR A 150 -2.34 4.53 -7.91
C THR A 150 -2.30 6.00 -7.54
N VAL A 151 -2.17 6.34 -6.25
CA VAL A 151 -2.02 7.73 -5.78
C VAL A 151 -0.79 8.37 -6.43
N ALA A 152 0.35 7.68 -6.43
CA ALA A 152 1.58 8.18 -7.03
C ALA A 152 1.43 8.43 -8.55
N VAL A 153 0.76 7.53 -9.30
CA VAL A 153 0.46 7.68 -10.73
C VAL A 153 -0.50 8.84 -10.99
N VAL A 154 -1.59 8.93 -10.23
CA VAL A 154 -2.57 10.02 -10.35
C VAL A 154 -1.89 11.36 -10.10
N LEU A 155 -1.06 11.47 -9.06
CA LEU A 155 -0.25 12.65 -8.81
C LEU A 155 0.72 12.89 -9.96
N TRP A 156 1.38 11.87 -10.49
CA TRP A 156 2.34 12.02 -11.61
C TRP A 156 1.67 12.57 -12.88
N LEU A 157 0.41 12.18 -13.12
CA LEU A 157 -0.43 12.66 -14.21
C LEU A 157 -1.02 14.06 -13.95
N ARG A 158 -1.09 14.53 -12.72
CA ARG A 158 -1.71 15.83 -12.36
C ARG A 158 -0.70 16.90 -12.01
N ASN A 159 0.28 16.58 -11.17
CA ASN A 159 1.32 17.46 -10.69
C ASN A 159 2.58 16.65 -10.35
N ARG A 160 3.60 16.75 -11.20
CA ARG A 160 4.88 16.02 -11.06
C ARG A 160 5.59 16.32 -9.75
N GLU A 161 5.57 17.58 -9.30
CA GLU A 161 6.22 17.95 -8.04
C GLU A 161 5.55 17.23 -6.86
N MET A 162 4.22 17.22 -6.82
CA MET A 162 3.48 16.49 -5.78
C MET A 162 3.73 14.99 -5.84
N SER A 163 3.83 14.41 -7.03
CA SER A 163 4.21 13.01 -7.21
C SER A 163 5.61 12.72 -6.66
N TYR A 164 6.61 13.55 -6.97
CA TYR A 164 7.96 13.38 -6.43
C TYR A 164 8.02 13.55 -4.92
N ARG A 165 7.23 14.46 -4.34
CA ARG A 165 7.09 14.59 -2.88
C ARG A 165 6.49 13.31 -2.26
N PHE A 166 5.46 12.75 -2.89
CA PHE A 166 4.84 11.52 -2.44
C PHE A 166 5.80 10.32 -2.57
N MET A 167 6.42 10.13 -3.74
CA MET A 167 7.36 9.03 -4.00
C MET A 167 8.59 9.08 -3.09
N ARG A 168 9.13 10.26 -2.77
CA ARG A 168 10.22 10.39 -1.78
C ARG A 168 9.84 9.81 -0.43
N ARG A 169 8.65 10.13 0.08
CA ARG A 169 8.14 9.59 1.35
C ARG A 169 7.93 8.09 1.27
N TRP A 170 7.35 7.62 0.17
CA TRP A 170 7.16 6.19 -0.06
C TRP A 170 8.49 5.43 -0.08
N ILE A 171 9.47 5.88 -0.87
CA ILE A 171 10.81 5.29 -0.96
C ILE A 171 11.48 5.28 0.42
N THR A 172 11.49 6.41 1.13
CA THR A 172 12.11 6.50 2.46
C THR A 172 11.43 5.56 3.45
N LEU A 173 10.10 5.48 3.43
CA LEU A 173 9.34 4.59 4.32
C LEU A 173 9.62 3.11 4.02
N SER A 174 9.67 2.73 2.74
CA SER A 174 10.00 1.37 2.31
C SER A 174 11.43 0.98 2.69
N LEU A 175 12.39 1.88 2.52
CA LEU A 175 13.78 1.65 2.92
C LEU A 175 13.91 1.52 4.45
N ALA A 176 13.24 2.40 5.21
CA ALA A 176 13.24 2.31 6.66
C ALA A 176 12.63 0.99 7.15
N GLY A 177 11.50 0.56 6.56
CA GLY A 177 10.90 -0.75 6.85
C GLY A 177 11.85 -1.90 6.52
N LEU A 178 12.45 -1.89 5.32
CA LEU A 178 13.40 -2.91 4.90
C LEU A 178 14.57 -3.06 5.87
N VAL A 179 15.19 -1.95 6.25
CA VAL A 179 16.29 -1.94 7.24
C VAL A 179 15.83 -2.57 8.56
N THR A 180 14.64 -2.23 9.03
CA THR A 180 14.10 -2.79 10.28
C THR A 180 13.84 -4.29 10.17
N TYR A 181 13.37 -4.81 9.04
CA TYR A 181 13.19 -6.25 8.89
C TYR A 181 14.51 -7.04 8.96
N PHE A 182 15.62 -6.45 8.55
CA PHE A 182 16.94 -7.05 8.73
C PHE A 182 17.47 -6.96 10.16
N LEU A 183 17.20 -5.84 10.85
CA LEU A 183 17.72 -5.59 12.20
C LEU A 183 16.86 -6.20 13.31
N TYR A 184 15.55 -6.32 13.05
CA TYR A 184 14.54 -6.76 13.98
C TYR A 184 13.51 -7.61 13.21
N PRO A 185 13.85 -8.85 12.82
CA PRO A 185 12.86 -9.78 12.31
C PRO A 185 11.82 -10.01 13.42
N ALA A 186 10.55 -9.83 13.11
CA ALA A 186 9.43 -9.88 14.02
C ALA A 186 8.37 -10.85 13.49
N ALA A 187 8.02 -11.86 14.27
CA ALA A 187 7.02 -12.85 13.89
C ALA A 187 5.59 -12.27 13.99
N PRO A 188 4.70 -12.56 13.03
CA PRO A 188 3.28 -12.24 13.08
C PRO A 188 2.50 -13.23 13.97
N PRO A 189 1.24 -12.92 14.33
CA PRO A 189 0.40 -13.78 15.17
C PRO A 189 0.24 -15.22 14.69
N TRP A 190 -0.01 -15.44 13.38
CA TRP A 190 -0.16 -16.80 12.84
C TRP A 190 1.12 -17.64 12.98
N TYR A 191 2.29 -17.01 12.84
CA TYR A 191 3.58 -17.68 12.99
C TYR A 191 3.86 -18.02 14.45
N ALA A 192 3.58 -17.08 15.35
CA ALA A 192 3.76 -17.24 16.78
C ALA A 192 2.94 -18.42 17.33
N TRP A 193 1.71 -18.61 16.84
CA TRP A 193 0.90 -19.78 17.16
C TRP A 193 1.52 -21.09 16.61
N GLN A 194 1.90 -21.12 15.32
CA GLN A 194 2.49 -22.32 14.71
C GLN A 194 3.77 -22.81 15.41
N HIS A 195 4.53 -21.89 16.02
CA HIS A 195 5.77 -22.18 16.73
C HIS A 195 5.60 -22.26 18.26
N GLY A 196 4.35 -22.28 18.75
CA GLY A 196 4.04 -22.52 20.17
C GLY A 196 4.23 -21.34 21.11
N ALA A 197 4.49 -20.13 20.59
CA ALA A 197 4.58 -18.91 21.40
C ALA A 197 3.19 -18.38 21.82
N LEU A 198 2.16 -18.63 21.02
CA LEU A 198 0.75 -18.42 21.40
C LEU A 198 0.07 -19.77 21.62
N LYS A 199 -0.73 -19.90 22.68
CA LYS A 199 -1.43 -21.15 23.03
C LYS A 199 -2.71 -21.33 22.23
N GLU A 200 -3.44 -20.24 22.06
CA GLU A 200 -4.70 -20.19 21.32
C GLU A 200 -4.45 -20.15 19.82
N GLN A 201 -5.33 -20.82 19.08
CA GLN A 201 -5.22 -20.92 17.63
C GLN A 201 -5.43 -19.58 16.94
N VAL A 202 -4.49 -19.24 16.04
CA VAL A 202 -4.57 -18.09 15.16
C VAL A 202 -4.64 -18.56 13.71
N TYR A 203 -5.71 -18.17 13.02
CA TYR A 203 -5.90 -18.44 11.60
C TYR A 203 -5.36 -17.29 10.76
N ARG A 204 -4.76 -17.63 9.61
CA ARG A 204 -4.37 -16.66 8.58
C ARG A 204 -5.46 -16.61 7.51
N ILE A 205 -6.33 -15.60 7.58
CA ILE A 205 -7.61 -15.55 6.83
C ILE A 205 -7.75 -14.33 5.91
N SER A 206 -6.64 -13.71 5.52
CA SER A 206 -6.63 -12.50 4.68
C SER A 206 -7.19 -12.73 3.27
N SER A 207 -7.19 -13.98 2.78
CA SER A 207 -7.67 -14.37 1.45
C SER A 207 -9.09 -14.98 1.42
N ASN A 208 -9.72 -15.25 2.57
CA ASN A 208 -11.03 -15.93 2.66
C ASN A 208 -12.12 -15.27 1.80
N GLY A 209 -12.12 -13.94 1.72
CA GLY A 209 -13.12 -13.20 0.96
C GLY A 209 -13.16 -13.53 -0.54
N PHE A 210 -12.07 -14.05 -1.11
CA PHE A 210 -12.04 -14.45 -2.51
C PHE A 210 -12.83 -15.73 -2.81
N GLU A 211 -12.87 -16.67 -1.87
CA GLU A 211 -13.68 -17.88 -2.00
C GLU A 211 -15.16 -17.51 -2.06
N ALA A 212 -15.61 -16.57 -1.22
CA ALA A 212 -17.00 -16.11 -1.21
C ALA A 212 -17.46 -15.42 -2.50
N ILE A 213 -16.56 -14.79 -3.26
CA ILE A 213 -16.90 -14.12 -4.53
C ILE A 213 -16.54 -14.96 -5.76
N GLY A 214 -16.20 -16.24 -5.58
CA GLY A 214 -15.90 -17.17 -6.66
C GLY A 214 -14.57 -16.92 -7.38
N LEU A 215 -13.72 -16.04 -6.87
CA LEU A 215 -12.40 -15.71 -7.43
C LEU A 215 -11.32 -16.64 -6.90
N HIS A 216 -11.54 -17.95 -7.02
CA HIS A 216 -10.62 -18.99 -6.55
C HIS A 216 -9.21 -18.84 -7.13
N SER A 217 -9.08 -18.43 -8.39
CA SER A 217 -7.78 -18.14 -9.00
C SER A 217 -7.05 -17.00 -8.29
N ALA A 218 -7.74 -15.90 -7.94
CA ALA A 218 -7.13 -14.78 -7.23
C ALA A 218 -6.76 -15.15 -5.78
N GLY A 219 -7.58 -15.97 -5.10
CA GLY A 219 -7.27 -16.56 -3.79
C GLY A 219 -6.04 -17.44 -3.83
N ASN A 220 -5.96 -18.34 -4.82
CA ASN A 220 -4.81 -19.22 -5.01
C ASN A 220 -3.54 -18.43 -5.34
N THR A 221 -3.63 -17.38 -6.17
CA THR A 221 -2.50 -16.49 -6.42
C THR A 221 -2.06 -15.81 -5.13
N LEU A 222 -2.95 -15.20 -4.35
CA LEU A 222 -2.56 -14.57 -3.08
C LEU A 222 -1.95 -15.57 -2.09
N ASN A 223 -2.54 -16.75 -1.93
CA ASN A 223 -2.01 -17.78 -1.05
C ASN A 223 -0.63 -18.25 -1.52
N ALA A 224 -0.45 -18.46 -2.83
CA ALA A 224 0.85 -18.77 -3.41
C ALA A 224 1.86 -17.64 -3.17
N LEU A 225 1.45 -16.37 -3.22
CA LEU A 225 2.33 -15.25 -2.90
C LEU A 225 2.68 -15.16 -1.43
N GLN A 226 1.71 -15.41 -0.56
CA GLN A 226 1.94 -15.46 0.87
C GLN A 226 2.86 -16.62 1.26
N ALA A 227 2.90 -17.69 0.47
CA ALA A 227 3.81 -18.82 0.62
C ALA A 227 5.20 -18.59 -0.04
N ASP A 228 5.25 -18.02 -1.24
CA ASP A 228 6.47 -17.83 -2.04
C ASP A 228 7.25 -16.55 -1.66
N GLN A 229 6.55 -15.50 -1.19
CA GLN A 229 7.15 -14.28 -0.62
C GLN A 229 7.32 -14.37 0.91
N SER A 230 7.21 -15.56 1.50
CA SER A 230 7.27 -15.78 2.94
C SER A 230 8.68 -15.49 3.47
N ASN A 231 8.97 -14.22 3.75
CA ASN A 231 9.62 -13.86 4.99
C ASN A 231 8.54 -13.94 6.07
N PRO A 232 8.43 -15.06 6.79
CA PRO A 232 7.37 -15.24 7.76
C PRO A 232 7.55 -14.30 8.96
N VAL A 233 8.63 -13.53 9.03
CA VAL A 233 9.08 -12.77 10.20
C VAL A 233 9.35 -11.30 9.90
N ALA A 234 8.60 -10.71 8.96
CA ALA A 234 8.63 -9.29 8.64
C ALA A 234 7.37 -8.55 9.14
N ALA A 235 6.94 -8.81 10.38
CA ALA A 235 5.72 -8.20 10.93
C ALA A 235 5.90 -6.71 11.31
N MET A 236 7.04 -6.34 11.89
CA MET A 236 7.28 -4.99 12.42
C MET A 236 8.35 -4.23 11.64
N PRO A 237 8.09 -2.98 11.18
CA PRO A 237 6.81 -2.27 11.23
C PRO A 237 5.78 -2.85 10.25
N SER A 238 4.48 -2.63 10.48
CA SER A 238 3.47 -2.99 9.48
C SER A 238 3.47 -2.01 8.30
N LEU A 239 4.10 -2.38 7.18
CA LEU A 239 4.07 -1.55 5.95
C LEU A 239 2.68 -1.43 5.35
N HIS A 240 1.78 -2.39 5.59
CA HIS A 240 0.40 -2.31 5.13
C HIS A 240 -0.32 -1.09 5.70
N THR A 241 -0.31 -0.96 7.03
CA THR A 241 -0.91 0.19 7.71
C THR A 241 -0.11 1.47 7.51
N ALA A 242 1.23 1.38 7.43
CA ALA A 242 2.07 2.54 7.17
C ALA A 242 1.78 3.16 5.80
N TYR A 243 1.60 2.35 4.75
CA TYR A 243 1.23 2.82 3.41
C TYR A 243 -0.18 3.39 3.36
N ALA A 244 -1.14 2.75 4.03
CA ALA A 244 -2.51 3.26 4.13
C ALA A 244 -2.54 4.63 4.84
N MET A 245 -1.82 4.74 5.96
CA MET A 245 -1.70 5.99 6.71
C MET A 245 -0.93 7.06 5.93
N MET A 246 0.19 6.70 5.26
CA MET A 246 0.94 7.64 4.41
C MET A 246 0.07 8.23 3.31
N ALA A 247 -0.73 7.39 2.62
CA ALA A 247 -1.63 7.84 1.57
C ALA A 247 -2.59 8.90 2.09
N VAL A 248 -3.19 8.68 3.26
CA VAL A 248 -4.11 9.63 3.90
C VAL A 248 -3.40 10.87 4.42
N ALA A 249 -2.33 10.70 5.20
CA ALA A 249 -1.57 11.77 5.84
C ALA A 249 -1.01 12.78 4.82
N PHE A 250 -0.69 12.32 3.61
CA PHE A 250 -0.27 13.20 2.52
C PHE A 250 -1.35 14.20 2.11
N PHE A 251 -2.62 13.80 2.12
CA PHE A 251 -3.74 14.65 1.71
C PHE A 251 -4.45 15.37 2.86
N LEU A 252 -4.26 14.96 4.12
CA LEU A 252 -4.90 15.61 5.28
C LEU A 252 -4.76 17.14 5.30
N PRO A 253 -3.59 17.74 5.01
CA PRO A 253 -3.44 19.20 4.98
C PRO A 253 -4.18 19.90 3.83
N MET A 254 -4.59 19.13 2.80
CA MET A 254 -5.25 19.63 1.59
C MET A 254 -6.77 19.50 1.65
N VAL A 255 -7.30 18.82 2.67
CA VAL A 255 -8.72 18.50 2.80
C VAL A 255 -9.30 19.17 4.05
N ARG A 256 -10.54 19.67 3.94
CA ARG A 256 -11.24 20.30 5.06
C ARG A 256 -11.40 19.33 6.23
N LYS A 257 -11.16 19.79 7.46
CA LYS A 257 -11.16 18.98 8.69
C LYS A 257 -12.40 18.10 8.89
N ARG A 258 -13.58 18.53 8.44
CA ARG A 258 -14.82 17.73 8.51
C ARG A 258 -14.75 16.37 7.81
N TRP A 259 -13.85 16.22 6.83
CA TRP A 259 -13.66 14.97 6.07
C TRP A 259 -12.53 14.09 6.62
N TRP A 260 -11.81 14.55 7.66
CA TRP A 260 -10.75 13.76 8.27
C TRP A 260 -11.23 12.40 8.79
N PRO A 261 -12.40 12.28 9.45
CA PRO A 261 -12.90 10.97 9.88
C PRO A 261 -13.06 9.99 8.72
N LEU A 262 -13.59 10.44 7.58
CA LEU A 262 -13.75 9.61 6.38
C LEU A 262 -12.41 9.15 5.81
N LEU A 263 -11.41 10.03 5.77
CA LEU A 263 -10.08 9.67 5.30
C LEU A 263 -9.37 8.69 6.25
N LEU A 264 -9.45 8.96 7.56
CA LEU A 264 -8.83 8.11 8.59
C LEU A 264 -9.53 6.75 8.75
N ALA A 265 -10.77 6.61 8.27
CA ALA A 265 -11.45 5.31 8.23
C ALA A 265 -10.66 4.27 7.42
N TYR A 266 -9.92 4.67 6.38
CA TYR A 266 -9.13 3.74 5.57
C TYR A 266 -7.96 3.08 6.34
N PRO A 267 -7.00 3.81 6.93
CA PRO A 267 -5.93 3.19 7.71
C PRO A 267 -6.47 2.45 8.93
N LEU A 268 -7.58 2.88 9.52
CA LEU A 268 -8.23 2.15 10.62
C LEU A 268 -8.84 0.81 10.14
N ALA A 269 -9.50 0.80 8.98
CA ALA A 269 -10.00 -0.43 8.37
C ALA A 269 -8.86 -1.39 8.00
N MET A 270 -7.74 -0.86 7.49
CA MET A 270 -6.53 -1.65 7.23
C MET A 270 -5.96 -2.23 8.53
N THR A 271 -5.90 -1.46 9.62
CA THR A 271 -5.49 -1.95 10.94
C THR A 271 -6.39 -3.08 11.41
N PHE A 272 -7.70 -2.88 11.39
CA PHE A 272 -8.67 -3.92 11.77
C PHE A 272 -8.46 -5.19 10.94
N THR A 273 -8.34 -5.03 9.63
CA THR A 273 -8.14 -6.13 8.67
C THR A 273 -6.94 -6.97 9.08
N LEU A 274 -5.76 -6.38 9.26
CA LEU A 274 -4.53 -7.13 9.51
C LEU A 274 -4.50 -7.81 10.89
N VAL A 275 -5.06 -7.16 11.90
CA VAL A 275 -5.13 -7.72 13.26
C VAL A 275 -6.14 -8.87 13.29
N TYR A 276 -7.31 -8.69 12.67
CA TYR A 276 -8.33 -9.73 12.55
C TYR A 276 -7.84 -10.93 11.76
N THR A 277 -7.14 -10.72 10.65
CA THR A 277 -6.68 -11.80 9.76
C THR A 277 -5.42 -12.51 10.27
N GLY A 278 -4.91 -12.11 11.44
CA GLY A 278 -3.72 -12.70 12.06
C GLY A 278 -2.39 -12.30 11.43
N GLU A 279 -2.36 -11.28 10.57
CA GLU A 279 -1.17 -10.85 9.84
C GLU A 279 -0.26 -9.95 10.69
N HIS A 280 -0.81 -9.17 11.61
CA HIS A 280 -0.05 -8.23 12.45
C HIS A 280 -0.64 -8.06 13.85
N TYR A 281 0.22 -7.76 14.82
CA TYR A 281 -0.17 -7.26 16.13
C TYR A 281 -0.50 -5.76 16.07
N VAL A 282 -1.17 -5.22 17.10
CA VAL A 282 -1.41 -3.77 17.20
C VAL A 282 -0.08 -3.02 17.39
N ALA A 283 0.88 -3.60 18.11
CA ALA A 283 2.26 -3.09 18.20
C ALA A 283 2.86 -2.76 16.82
N ASP A 284 2.79 -3.70 15.88
CA ASP A 284 3.37 -3.55 14.54
C ASP A 284 2.77 -2.35 13.79
N VAL A 285 1.46 -2.15 13.96
CA VAL A 285 0.69 -1.06 13.36
C VAL A 285 1.12 0.28 13.92
N LEU A 286 1.22 0.40 15.25
CA LEU A 286 1.62 1.64 15.90
C LEU A 286 3.04 2.04 15.51
N VAL A 287 3.97 1.08 15.44
CA VAL A 287 5.33 1.35 14.95
C VAL A 287 5.30 1.80 13.49
N GLY A 288 4.47 1.19 12.64
CA GLY A 288 4.24 1.64 11.26
C GLY A 288 3.77 3.10 11.18
N TRP A 289 2.83 3.51 12.03
CA TRP A 289 2.36 4.90 12.07
C TRP A 289 3.40 5.88 12.60
N ILE A 290 4.20 5.46 13.58
CA ILE A 290 5.35 6.25 14.05
C ILE A 290 6.34 6.47 12.91
N TYR A 291 6.59 5.44 12.08
CA TYR A 291 7.46 5.57 10.91
C TYR A 291 6.91 6.58 9.90
N VAL A 292 5.59 6.57 9.65
CA VAL A 292 4.95 7.58 8.79
C VAL A 292 5.18 8.98 9.35
N ALA A 293 4.94 9.20 10.64
CA ALA A 293 5.15 10.51 11.28
C ALA A 293 6.63 10.95 11.15
N ALA A 294 7.57 10.06 11.46
CA ALA A 294 9.00 10.31 11.38
C ALA A 294 9.45 10.65 9.94
N VAL A 295 9.00 9.88 8.95
CA VAL A 295 9.31 10.12 7.53
C VAL A 295 8.73 11.46 7.06
N PHE A 296 7.48 11.78 7.42
CA PHE A 296 6.87 13.06 7.04
C PHE A 296 7.61 14.25 7.67
N ALA A 297 8.00 14.14 8.93
CA ALA A 297 8.77 15.15 9.62
C ALA A 297 10.17 15.31 9.01
N GLY A 298 10.91 14.20 8.87
CA GLY A 298 12.29 14.17 8.37
C GLY A 298 12.42 14.60 6.92
N VAL A 299 11.66 13.98 6.01
CA VAL A 299 11.65 14.34 4.58
C VAL A 299 11.12 15.76 4.40
N GLY A 300 10.05 16.14 5.12
CA GLY A 300 9.52 17.50 5.07
C GLY A 300 10.51 18.56 5.56
N TRP A 301 11.27 18.27 6.60
CA TRP A 301 12.34 19.15 7.08
C TRP A 301 13.47 19.27 6.06
N ALA A 302 13.92 18.16 5.49
CA ALA A 302 14.96 18.15 4.46
C ALA A 302 14.54 18.95 3.21
N GLU A 303 13.30 18.77 2.74
CA GLU A 303 12.71 19.54 1.64
C GLU A 303 12.73 21.06 1.92
N ARG A 304 12.27 21.48 3.11
CA ARG A 304 12.26 22.89 3.50
C ARG A 304 13.68 23.47 3.60
N ARG A 305 14.62 22.71 4.18
CA ARG A 305 16.01 23.12 4.31
C ARG A 305 16.67 23.29 2.94
N TRP A 306 16.44 22.36 2.02
CA TRP A 306 16.95 22.43 0.66
C TRP A 306 16.39 23.66 -0.08
N ALA A 307 15.08 23.88 -0.02
CA ALA A 307 14.43 25.01 -0.69
C ALA A 307 14.95 26.37 -0.19
N ARG A 308 15.24 26.50 1.12
CA ARG A 308 15.87 27.69 1.70
C ARG A 308 17.28 27.92 1.18
N ARG A 309 18.08 26.84 1.04
CA ARG A 309 19.46 26.91 0.53
C ARG A 309 19.53 27.28 -0.95
N THR A 310 18.56 26.87 -1.75
CA THR A 310 18.52 27.14 -3.19
C THR A 310 17.74 28.41 -3.57
N GLY A 311 17.36 29.26 -2.61
CA GLY A 311 16.63 30.51 -2.87
C GLY A 311 15.21 30.33 -3.45
N ARG A 312 14.60 29.14 -3.35
CA ARG A 312 13.29 28.83 -3.95
C ARG A 312 12.09 29.27 -3.10
N LEU A 313 12.32 29.84 -1.92
CA LEU A 313 11.28 30.30 -0.99
C LEU A 313 11.19 31.84 -0.90
N SER A 314 11.95 32.56 -1.73
CA SER A 314 12.03 34.04 -1.73
C SER A 314 11.48 34.65 -3.03
N SER A 315 10.34 34.15 -3.51
CA SER A 315 9.57 34.73 -4.62
C SER A 315 8.09 34.45 -4.43
#